data_AF-A0A0P1HCM6-F1
#
_entry.id   AF-A0A0P1HCM6-F1
#
_cell.length_a   1.000
_cell.length_b   1.000
_cell.length_c   1.000
_cell.angle_alpha   90.00
_cell.angle_beta   90.00
_cell.angle_gamma   90.00
#
_symmetry.space_group_name_H-M   'P 1'
#
loop_
_entity.id
_entity.type
_entity.pdbx_description
1 polymer ?
#
loop_
_entity_poly.entity_id
_entity_poly.type
_entity_poly.pdbx_seq_one_letter_code
_entity_poly.pdbx_strand_id
1 'polypeptide(L)'
;MGLFAKLARSSDLVQGMASRLGVDYGEIVAADPQAQGRKYMRAVLRCSTCGNQDGCSSLQREAAELDEAPSYCRNARLLSHLRGD
;
A
#
# COMPACT_ATOMS: atom_id res chain seq x y z
N MET A 1 10.30 15.46 7.86
CA MET A 1 9.49 14.55 8.71
C MET A 1 10.42 13.48 9.28
N GLY A 2 10.25 13.08 10.54
CA GLY A 2 11.08 12.02 11.15
C GLY A 2 10.82 10.65 10.53
N LEU A 3 11.75 9.70 10.76
CA LEU A 3 11.68 8.33 10.20
C LEU A 3 10.36 7.62 10.56
N PHE A 4 9.98 7.62 11.84
CA PHE A 4 8.74 6.97 12.29
C PHE A 4 7.50 7.55 11.62
N ALA A 5 7.42 8.88 11.52
CA ALA A 5 6.31 9.56 10.87
C ALA A 5 6.26 9.27 9.35
N LYS A 6 7.42 9.12 8.70
CA LYS A 6 7.49 8.67 7.30
C LYS A 6 6.99 7.24 7.14
N LEU A 7 7.37 6.32 8.03
CA LEU A 7 6.91 4.93 7.99
C LEU A 7 5.41 4.81 8.28
N ALA A 8 4.89 5.56 9.25
CA ALA A 8 3.46 5.62 9.56
C ALA A 8 2.65 6.08 8.33
N ARG A 9 3.04 7.21 7.72
CA ARG A 9 2.41 7.67 6.47
C ARG A 9 2.47 6.63 5.36
N SER A 10 3.60 5.93 5.24
CA SER A 10 3.78 4.90 4.21
C SER A 10 2.85 3.70 4.45
N SER A 11 2.66 3.32 5.71
CA SER A 11 1.69 2.31 6.14
C SER A 11 0.26 2.70 5.76
N ASP A 12 -0.12 3.95 6.03
CA ASP A 12 -1.45 4.47 5.69
C ASP A 12 -1.68 4.48 4.18
N LEU A 13 -0.69 4.93 3.39
CA LEU A 13 -0.80 4.96 1.93
C LEU A 13 -0.87 3.55 1.32
N VAL A 14 -0.13 2.58 1.87
CA VAL A 14 -0.17 1.19 1.39
C VAL A 14 -1.54 0.56 1.68
N GLN A 15 -2.05 0.71 2.89
CA GLN A 15 -3.39 0.21 3.26
C GLN A 15 -4.50 0.92 2.47
N GLY A 16 -4.43 2.24 2.35
CA GLY A 16 -5.42 3.03 1.61
C GLY A 16 -5.46 2.68 0.13
N MET A 17 -4.31 2.39 -0.48
CA MET A 17 -4.25 1.93 -1.88
C MET A 17 -4.83 0.53 -2.02
N ALA A 18 -4.49 -0.40 -1.11
CA ALA A 18 -5.00 -1.76 -1.11
C ALA A 18 -6.52 -1.79 -0.98
N SER A 19 -7.08 -1.05 -0.01
CA SER A 19 -8.53 -0.96 0.19
C SER A 19 -9.27 -0.48 -1.06
N ARG A 20 -8.78 0.56 -1.74
CA ARG A 20 -9.38 1.07 -2.99
C ARG A 20 -9.32 0.08 -4.14
N LEU A 21 -8.38 -0.85 -4.08
CA LEU A 21 -8.20 -1.92 -5.07
C LEU A 21 -8.99 -3.19 -4.71
N GLY A 22 -9.76 -3.18 -3.61
CA GLY A 22 -10.49 -4.35 -3.12
C GLY A 22 -9.61 -5.36 -2.37
N VAL A 23 -8.42 -4.98 -1.92
CA VAL A 23 -7.51 -5.85 -1.15
C VAL A 23 -7.65 -5.58 0.34
N ASP A 24 -8.07 -6.59 1.10
CA ASP A 24 -8.10 -6.54 2.57
C ASP A 24 -6.79 -7.09 3.16
N TYR A 25 -5.90 -6.18 3.56
CA TYR A 25 -4.66 -6.57 4.25
C TYR A 25 -4.90 -7.21 5.61
N GLY A 26 -5.99 -6.86 6.30
CA GLY A 26 -6.33 -7.45 7.59
C GLY A 26 -6.60 -8.95 7.45
N GLU A 27 -7.38 -9.34 6.45
CA GLU A 27 -7.64 -10.74 6.13
C GLU A 27 -6.38 -11.46 5.68
N ILE A 28 -5.60 -10.86 4.76
CA ILE A 28 -4.34 -11.44 4.28
C ILE A 28 -3.36 -11.68 5.43
N VAL A 29 -3.20 -10.70 6.33
CA VAL A 29 -2.30 -10.84 7.48
C VAL A 29 -2.84 -11.84 8.48
N ALA A 30 -4.15 -11.89 8.71
CA ALA A 30 -4.76 -12.87 9.62
C ALA A 30 -4.52 -14.33 9.16
N ALA A 31 -4.48 -14.58 7.85
CA ALA A 31 -4.23 -15.91 7.29
C ALA A 31 -2.84 -16.48 7.60
N ASP A 32 -1.80 -15.64 7.61
CA ASP A 32 -0.45 -16.00 8.08
C ASP A 32 0.28 -14.75 8.60
N PRO A 33 0.13 -14.43 9.91
CA PRO A 33 0.64 -13.18 10.47
C PRO A 33 2.15 -13.01 10.32
N GLN A 34 2.89 -14.12 10.39
CA GLN A 34 4.35 -14.10 10.30
C GLN A 34 4.82 -13.83 8.88
N ALA A 35 4.35 -14.59 7.90
CA ALA A 35 4.80 -14.40 6.53
C ALA A 35 4.22 -13.12 5.90
N GLN A 36 2.94 -12.86 6.11
CA GLN A 36 2.23 -11.75 5.48
C GLN A 36 2.55 -10.42 6.16
N GLY A 37 2.72 -10.41 7.49
CA GLY A 37 3.22 -9.23 8.21
C GLY A 37 4.61 -8.78 7.70
N ARG A 38 5.52 -9.73 7.43
CA ARG A 38 6.84 -9.42 6.83
C ARG A 38 6.71 -8.84 5.41
N LYS A 39 5.81 -9.40 4.58
CA LYS A 39 5.55 -8.88 3.23
C LYS A 39 4.95 -7.48 3.26
N TYR A 40 4.02 -7.23 4.18
CA TYR A 40 3.43 -5.92 4.41
C TYR A 40 4.50 -4.90 4.81
N MET A 41 5.35 -5.21 5.78
CA MET A 41 6.45 -4.31 6.18
C MET A 41 7.42 -4.00 5.04
N ARG A 42 7.69 -4.95 4.14
CA ARG A 42 8.48 -4.68 2.92
C ARG A 42 7.77 -3.71 1.98
N ALA A 43 6.45 -3.80 1.85
CA ALA A 43 5.65 -2.85 1.05
C ALA A 43 5.70 -1.43 1.64
N VAL A 44 5.63 -1.32 2.97
CA VAL A 44 5.77 -0.04 3.70
C VAL A 44 7.16 0.57 3.48
N LEU A 45 8.23 -0.22 3.64
CA LEU A 45 9.61 0.24 3.40
C LEU A 45 9.85 0.64 1.93
N ARG A 46 9.26 -0.09 0.99
CA ARG A 46 9.32 0.28 -0.44
C ARG A 46 8.54 1.57 -0.72
N CYS A 47 7.40 1.77 -0.07
CA CYS A 47 6.62 3.00 -0.18
C CYS A 47 7.37 4.20 0.43
N SER A 48 8.07 4.01 1.56
CA SER A 48 8.77 5.09 2.26
C SER A 48 9.93 5.69 1.46
N THR A 49 10.47 4.95 0.49
CA THR A 49 11.49 5.43 -0.45
C THR A 49 10.92 6.01 -1.75
N CYS A 50 9.59 6.04 -1.92
CA CYS A 50 8.96 6.61 -3.09
C CYS A 50 9.09 8.14 -3.13
N GLY A 51 9.50 8.68 -4.28
CA GLY A 51 9.59 10.12 -4.53
C GLY A 51 8.26 10.82 -4.75
N ASN A 52 7.15 10.09 -4.92
CA ASN A 52 5.82 10.65 -5.20
C ASN A 52 4.72 10.05 -4.29
N GLN A 53 4.94 10.08 -2.97
CA GLN A 53 3.89 9.69 -2.03
C GLN A 53 2.71 10.66 -2.00
N ASP A 54 2.95 11.93 -2.34
CA ASP A 54 1.90 12.95 -2.37
C ASP A 54 0.92 12.71 -3.52
N GLY A 55 1.39 12.17 -4.65
CA GLY A 55 0.53 11.66 -5.72
C GLY A 55 -0.44 10.60 -5.23
N CYS A 56 0.05 9.57 -4.50
CA CYS A 56 -0.85 8.57 -3.89
C CYS A 56 -1.83 9.21 -2.91
N SER A 57 -1.38 10.18 -2.10
CA SER A 57 -2.25 10.86 -1.14
C SER A 57 -3.37 11.66 -1.82
N SER A 58 -3.08 12.37 -2.91
CA SER A 58 -4.10 13.11 -3.67
C SER A 58 -5.06 12.17 -4.37
N LEU A 59 -4.54 11.15 -5.07
CA LEU A 59 -5.37 10.14 -5.72
C LEU A 59 -6.33 9.47 -4.74
N GLN A 60 -5.85 9.09 -3.55
CA GLN A 60 -6.70 8.46 -2.54
C GLN A 60 -7.78 9.39 -1.98
N ARG A 61 -7.57 10.72 -1.97
CA ARG A 61 -8.63 11.66 -1.56
C ARG A 61 -9.72 11.80 -2.61
N GLU A 62 -9.38 11.63 -3.88
CA GLU A 62 -10.28 11.86 -5.02
C GLU A 62 -11.01 10.58 -5.46
N ALA A 63 -10.38 9.42 -5.31
CA ALA A 63 -10.92 8.13 -5.73
C ALA A 63 -11.28 7.25 -4.52
N ALA A 64 -12.55 6.84 -4.44
CA ALA A 64 -13.03 5.87 -3.45
C ALA A 64 -12.67 4.43 -3.83
N GLU A 65 -12.56 4.14 -5.13
CA GLU A 65 -12.21 2.84 -5.70
C GLU A 65 -11.24 3.05 -6.87
N LEU A 66 -10.44 2.02 -7.17
CA LEU A 66 -9.47 2.01 -8.25
C LEU A 66 -9.52 0.66 -8.96
N ASP A 67 -9.53 0.70 -10.30
CA ASP A 67 -9.39 -0.50 -11.12
C ASP A 67 -7.95 -0.99 -11.18
N GLU A 68 -6.97 -0.11 -11.01
CA GLU A 68 -5.55 -0.43 -10.97
C GLU A 68 -4.76 0.55 -10.11
N ALA A 69 -3.60 0.09 -9.60
CA ALA A 69 -2.68 0.99 -8.92
C ALA A 69 -2.07 1.96 -9.95
N PRO A 70 -1.85 3.24 -9.59
CA PRO A 70 -1.26 4.17 -10.54
C PRO A 70 0.14 3.70 -10.95
N SER A 71 0.53 3.98 -12.20
CA SER A 71 1.79 3.52 -12.80
C SER A 71 3.05 3.90 -12.00
N TYR A 72 3.00 5.00 -11.24
CA TYR A 72 4.08 5.46 -10.37
C TYR A 72 4.13 4.76 -9.00
N CYS A 73 3.12 3.94 -8.65
CA CYS A 73 3.08 3.23 -7.38
C CYS A 73 4.18 2.17 -7.33
N ARG A 74 5.14 2.34 -6.43
CA ARG A 74 6.23 1.37 -6.20
C ARG A 74 5.70 0.00 -5.75
N ASN A 75 4.46 -0.07 -5.26
CA ASN A 75 3.80 -1.30 -4.84
C ASN A 75 2.83 -1.88 -5.89
N ALA A 76 2.67 -1.28 -7.09
CA ALA A 76 1.65 -1.65 -8.06
C ALA A 76 1.62 -3.16 -8.35
N ARG A 77 2.76 -3.75 -8.70
CA ARG A 77 2.86 -5.20 -8.98
C ARG A 77 2.47 -6.07 -7.79
N LEU A 78 2.85 -5.68 -6.57
CA LEU A 78 2.45 -6.44 -5.38
C LEU A 78 0.94 -6.38 -5.18
N LEU A 79 0.36 -5.19 -5.31
CA LEU A 79 -1.07 -4.98 -5.10
C LEU A 79 -1.88 -5.72 -6.16
N SER A 80 -1.45 -5.71 -7.43
CA SER A 80 -2.05 -6.50 -8.51
C SER A 80 -2.10 -7.99 -8.15
N HIS A 81 -0.97 -8.55 -7.74
CA HIS A 81 -0.89 -9.95 -7.34
C HIS A 81 -1.80 -10.29 -6.14
N LEU A 82 -1.98 -9.37 -5.19
CA LEU A 82 -2.85 -9.57 -4.03
C LEU A 82 -4.34 -9.45 -4.37
N ARG A 83 -4.70 -8.70 -5.41
CA ARG A 83 -6.06 -8.69 -5.98
C ARG A 83 -6.39 -9.99 -6.69
N GLY A 84 -5.38 -10.82 -6.93
CA GLY A 84 -5.52 -12.12 -7.56
C GLY A 84 -5.45 -12.08 -9.09
N ASP A 85 -4.71 -11.13 -9.68
CA ASP A 85 -4.40 -11.01 -11.13
C ASP A 85 -5.26 -11.88 -12.07
#